data_AF-A0A937W4S8-F1
#
_entry.id   AF-A0A937W4S8-F1
#
_cell.length_a   1.000
_cell.length_b   1.000
_cell.length_c   1.000
_cell.angle_alpha   90.00
_cell.angle_beta   90.00
_cell.angle_gamma   90.00
#
_symmetry.space_group_name_H-M   'P 1'
#
loop_
_entity.id
_entity.type
_entity.pdbx_description
1 polymer ?
#
loop_
_entity_poly.entity_id
_entity_poly.type
_entity_poly.pdbx_seq_one_letter_code
_entity_poly.pdbx_strand_id
1 'polypeptide(L)' 'MKPPSNYQRLWATLLQQGIDAGVLRSDLDVKVTGYAILGMCNWVYRWYNPEGKLSAEDIAAIFTTLVLDGLSC' A
#
# COMPACT_ATOMS: atom_id res chain seq x y z
N MET A 1 14.38 -7.03 19.38
CA MET A 1 13.43 -6.65 18.31
C MET A 1 14.12 -5.62 17.42
N LYS A 2 14.27 -5.88 16.11
CA LYS A 2 14.96 -4.94 15.19
C LYS A 2 14.11 -3.67 15.07
N PRO A 3 14.69 -2.46 15.19
CA PRO A 3 13.94 -1.23 14.97
C PRO A 3 13.37 -1.25 13.54
N PRO A 4 12.16 -0.69 13.32
CA PRO A 4 11.59 -0.63 11.99
C PRO A 4 12.55 0.09 11.05
N SER A 5 12.61 -0.33 9.79
CA SER A 5 13.41 0.38 8.80
C SER A 5 12.88 1.81 8.64
N ASN A 6 13.73 2.73 8.16
CA ASN A 6 13.29 4.10 7.84
C ASN A 6 12.09 4.08 6.88
N TYR A 7 12.04 3.08 5.99
CA TYR A 7 10.96 2.88 5.05
C TYR A 7 9.64 2.46 5.73
N GLN A 8 9.68 1.54 6.68
CA GLN A 8 8.49 1.15 7.46
C GLN A 8 7.94 2.31 8.31
N ARG A 9 8.84 3.15 8.85
CA ARG A 9 8.43 4.37 9.57
C ARG A 9 7.71 5.35 8.67
N LEU A 10 8.23 5.59 7.47
CA LEU A 10 7.61 6.49 6.50
C LEU A 10 6.17 6.07 6.17
N TRP A 11 5.95 4.79 5.88
CA TRP A 11 4.61 4.27 5.61
C TRP A 11 3.66 4.41 6.78
N ALA A 12 4.12 4.07 8.00
CA ALA A 12 3.30 4.23 9.19
C ALA A 12 2.93 5.71 9.43
N THR A 13 3.86 6.64 9.21
CA THR A 13 3.60 8.08 9.31
C THR A 13 2.57 8.55 8.28
N LEU A 14 2.69 8.15 7.01
CA LEU A 14 1.75 8.55 5.96
C LEU A 14 0.33 8.05 6.23
N LEU A 15 0.20 6.79 6.67
CA LEU A 15 -1.09 6.21 7.01
C LEU A 15 -1.70 6.91 8.24
N GLN A 16 -0.89 7.20 9.27
CA GLN A 16 -1.37 7.93 10.42
C GLN A 16 -1.84 9.35 10.05
N GLN A 17 -1.11 10.06 9.18
CA GLN A 17 -1.52 11.37 8.69
C GLN A 17 -2.86 11.34 7.96
N GLY A 18 -3.11 10.28 7.17
CA GLY A 18 -4.40 10.10 6.50
C GLY A 18 -5.56 9.85 7.47
N ILE A 19 -5.31 9.09 8.54
CA ILE A 19 -6.29 8.87 9.63
C ILE A 19 -6.57 10.20 10.34
N ASP A 20 -5.52 10.93 10.72
CA ASP A 20 -5.62 12.21 11.45
C ASP A 20 -6.34 13.28 10.62
N ALA A 21 -6.17 13.25 9.29
CA ALA A 21 -6.88 14.11 8.35
C ALA A 21 -8.33 13.66 8.05
N GLY A 22 -8.76 12.51 8.58
CA GLY A 22 -10.10 11.96 8.36
C GLY A 22 -10.36 11.47 6.93
N VAL A 23 -9.31 11.24 6.14
CA VAL A 23 -9.42 10.72 4.76
C VAL A 23 -9.22 9.20 4.67
N LEU A 24 -8.70 8.59 5.74
CA LEU A 24 -8.59 7.15 5.91
C LEU A 24 -9.41 6.68 7.11
N ARG A 25 -9.88 5.42 7.09
CA ARG A 25 -10.61 4.83 8.20
C ARG A 25 -9.77 4.80 9.48
N SER A 26 -10.39 5.14 10.61
CA SER A 26 -9.72 5.22 11.90
C SER A 26 -9.42 3.86 12.56
N ASP A 27 -9.97 2.76 12.03
CA ASP A 27 -9.78 1.40 12.55
C ASP A 27 -8.56 0.67 11.98
N LEU A 28 -7.78 1.33 11.11
CA LEU A 28 -6.62 0.74 10.46
C LEU A 28 -5.44 0.59 11.42
N ASP A 29 -4.85 -0.62 11.47
CA ASP A 29 -3.50 -0.79 12.01
C ASP A 29 -2.49 -0.31 10.96
N VAL A 30 -1.83 0.83 11.22
CA VAL A 30 -0.90 1.46 10.27
C VAL A 30 0.29 0.59 9.89
N LYS A 31 0.73 -0.33 10.78
CA LYS A 31 1.86 -1.22 10.48
C LYS A 31 1.42 -2.35 9.56
N VAL A 32 0.32 -3.03 9.89
CA VAL A 32 -0.23 -4.13 9.09
C VAL A 32 -0.65 -3.62 7.72
N THR A 33 -1.30 -2.46 7.67
CA THR A 33 -1.73 -1.81 6.42
C THR A 33 -0.53 -1.47 5.54
N GLY A 34 0.52 -0.87 6.11
CA GLY A 34 1.76 -0.61 5.38
C GLY A 34 2.41 -1.87 4.83
N TYR A 35 2.42 -2.98 5.60
CA TYR A 35 2.92 -4.26 5.10
C TYR A 35 2.09 -4.84 3.97
N ALA A 36 0.76 -4.71 4.02
CA ALA A 36 -0.10 -5.18 2.94
C ALA A 36 0.20 -4.43 1.64
N ILE A 37 0.25 -3.10 1.68
CA ILE A 37 0.55 -2.27 0.50
C ILE A 37 1.91 -2.64 -0.10
N LEU A 38 2.94 -2.73 0.76
CA LEU A 38 4.28 -3.10 0.33
C LEU A 38 4.36 -4.53 -0.20
N GLY A 39 3.63 -5.46 0.40
CA GLY A 39 3.56 -6.84 -0.06
C GLY A 39 3.04 -6.93 -1.49
N MET A 40 1.97 -6.19 -1.82
CA MET A 40 1.43 -6.17 -3.18
C MET A 40 2.47 -5.65 -4.18
N CYS A 41 3.08 -4.48 -3.91
CA CYS A 41 4.06 -3.87 -4.81
C CYS A 41 5.32 -4.75 -4.98
N ASN A 42 5.85 -5.27 -3.87
CA ASN A 42 7.06 -6.10 -3.89
C ASN A 42 6.85 -7.44 -4.59
N TRP A 43 5.62 -7.91 -4.73
CA TRP A 43 5.37 -9.21 -5.37
C TRP A 43 5.23 -9.12 -6.88
N VAL A 44 4.96 -7.94 -7.45
CA VAL A 44 4.67 -7.74 -8.88
C VAL A 44 5.72 -8.37 -9.79
N TYR A 45 7.01 -8.16 -9.49
CA TYR A 45 8.10 -8.65 -10.34
C TYR A 45 8.11 -10.19 -10.51
N ARG A 46 7.45 -10.94 -9.61
CA ARG A 46 7.43 -12.40 -9.66
C ARG A 46 6.45 -12.98 -10.66
N TRP A 47 5.42 -12.24 -11.03
CA TRP A 47 4.33 -12.73 -11.88
C TRP A 47 4.00 -11.80 -13.04
N TYR A 48 4.48 -10.55 -13.02
CA TYR A 48 4.28 -9.62 -14.12
C TYR A 48 4.95 -10.13 -15.39
N ASN A 49 4.20 -10.11 -16.49
CA ASN A 49 4.68 -10.43 -17.82
C ASN A 49 4.52 -9.18 -18.72
N PRO A 50 5.60 -8.57 -19.22
CA PRO A 50 5.51 -7.39 -20.10
C PRO A 50 4.87 -7.68 -21.46
N GLU A 51 4.82 -8.95 -21.90
CA GLU A 51 4.08 -9.38 -23.09
C GLU A 51 2.63 -9.79 -22.77
N GLY A 52 2.21 -9.60 -21.51
CA GLY A 52 0.88 -9.92 -21.03
C GLY A 52 -0.18 -8.89 -21.46
N LYS A 53 -1.43 -9.12 -21.02
CA LYS A 53 -2.57 -8.25 -21.35
C LYS A 53 -2.56 -6.90 -20.65
N LEU A 54 -1.86 -6.79 -19.51
CA LEU A 54 -1.85 -5.60 -18.67
C LEU A 54 -0.43 -5.05 -18.63
N SER A 55 -0.31 -3.74 -18.83
CA SER A 55 0.92 -3.01 -18.60
C SER A 55 1.20 -2.84 -17.10
N ALA A 56 2.41 -2.39 -16.76
CA ALA A 56 2.76 -2.05 -15.39
C ALA A 56 1.87 -0.90 -14.86
N GLU A 57 1.54 0.05 -15.72
CA GLU A 57 0.66 1.18 -15.44
C GLU A 57 -0.77 0.71 -15.13
N ASP A 58 -1.30 -0.25 -15.91
CA ASP A 58 -2.63 -0.83 -15.64
C ASP A 58 -2.67 -1.52 -14.28
N ILE A 59 -1.62 -2.28 -13.94
CA ILE A 59 -1.50 -2.95 -12.64
C ILE A 59 -1.43 -1.92 -11.51
N ALA A 60 -0.65 -0.84 -11.68
CA ALA A 60 -0.55 0.23 -10.70
C ALA A 60 -1.88 0.93 -10.46
N ALA A 61 -2.67 1.18 -11.53
CA ALA A 61 -4.00 1.75 -11.41
C ALA A 61 -4.95 0.82 -10.62
N ILE A 62 -4.94 -0.47 -10.94
CA ILE A 62 -5.74 -1.48 -10.22
C ILE A 62 -5.37 -1.53 -8.74
N PHE A 63 -4.08 -1.56 -8.42
CA PHE A 63 -3.61 -1.58 -7.03
C PHE A 63 -4.00 -0.31 -6.28
N THR A 64 -3.91 0.84 -6.94
CA THR A 64 -4.29 2.12 -6.35
C THR A 64 -5.78 2.12 -5.99
N THR A 65 -6.66 1.71 -6.91
CA THR A 65 -8.09 1.58 -6.63
C THR A 65 -8.35 0.60 -5.49
N LEU A 66 -7.78 -0.62 -5.56
CA LEU A 66 -7.98 -1.64 -4.53
C LEU A 66 -7.58 -1.14 -3.12
N VAL A 67 -6.47 -0.42 -3.03
CA VAL A 67 -5.99 0.14 -1.77
C VAL A 67 -6.88 1.29 -1.32
N LEU A 68 -7.10 2.29 -2.16
CA LEU A 68 -7.82 3.49 -1.74
C LEU A 68 -9.28 3.18 -1.40
N ASP A 69 -9.95 2.31 -2.17
CA ASP A 69 -11.32 1.88 -1.86
C ASP A 69 -11.38 1.07 -0.55
N GLY A 70 -10.33 0.31 -0.22
CA GLY A 70 -10.24 -0.45 1.02
C GLY A 70 -9.86 0.39 2.25
N LEU A 71 -9.23 1.55 2.06
CA LEU A 71 -8.73 2.39 3.15
C LEU A 71 -9.55 3.67 3.39
N SER A 72 -10.36 4.09 2.41
CA SER A 72 -11.20 5.29 2.52
C SER A 72 -12.38 5.08 3.48
N CYS A 73 -12.82 6.19 4.08
CA CYS A 73 -13.92 6.26 5.04
C CYS A 73 -15.30 6.34 4.39
#